data_AF-A0A5C9EQX6-F1
#
_entry.id   AF-A0A5C9EQX6-F1
#
_cell.length_a   1.000
_cell.length_b   1.000
_cell.length_c   1.000
_cell.angle_alpha   90.00
_cell.angle_beta   90.00
_cell.angle_gamma   90.00
#
_symmetry.space_group_name_H-M   'P 1'
#
loop_
_entity.id
_entity.type
_entity.pdbx_description
1 polymer ?
#
loop_
_entity_poly.entity_id
_entity_poly.type
_entity_poly.pdbx_seq_one_letter_code
_entity_poly.pdbx_strand_id
1 'polypeptide(L)'
;MNKFGFISGILASIVLLLPFLPIGIYFGSASNPWLGFNFYVQFPVSIVRYGNMEVFLWGTLTNSSINFWVLSNIITFIFLTIIGILSVIFSFVGCFKEDKLGKRFMNFVLLANLFLILYILIGFTIYSREIFGTTFGLVDIYYHLDYGFYIIVLNLIISIAAFITHPIKEVTF
;
A
#
# COMPACT_ATOMS: atom_id res chain seq x y z
N MET A 1 -19.70 -11.57 -7.03
CA MET A 1 -18.61 -10.62 -6.78
C MET A 1 -17.46 -11.36 -6.13
N ASN A 2 -16.23 -11.11 -6.56
CA ASN A 2 -15.04 -11.69 -5.93
C ASN A 2 -14.70 -10.94 -4.63
N LYS A 3 -15.01 -11.55 -3.48
CA LYS A 3 -14.82 -10.92 -2.16
C LYS A 3 -13.36 -10.62 -1.85
N PHE A 4 -12.43 -11.51 -2.24
CA PHE A 4 -11.01 -11.29 -2.03
C PHE A 4 -10.49 -10.13 -2.88
N GLY A 5 -10.96 -9.99 -4.12
CA GLY A 5 -10.66 -8.82 -4.95
C GLY A 5 -11.11 -7.52 -4.28
N PHE A 6 -12.34 -7.49 -3.74
CA PHE A 6 -12.83 -6.32 -3.02
C PHE A 6 -11.97 -5.96 -1.79
N ILE A 7 -11.63 -6.96 -0.96
CA ILE A 7 -10.74 -6.75 0.21
C ILE A 7 -9.36 -6.26 -0.25
N SER A 8 -8.83 -6.81 -1.33
CA SER A 8 -7.55 -6.37 -1.90
C SER A 8 -7.58 -4.91 -2.34
N GLY A 9 -8.69 -4.47 -2.93
CA GLY A 9 -8.91 -3.07 -3.33
C GLY A 9 -8.94 -2.12 -2.13
N ILE A 10 -9.58 -2.53 -1.03
CA ILE A 10 -9.57 -1.76 0.23
C ILE A 10 -8.15 -1.62 0.78
N LEU A 11 -7.40 -2.72 0.87
CA LEU A 11 -6.03 -2.69 1.38
C LEU A 11 -5.10 -1.84 0.51
N ALA A 12 -5.19 -1.99 -0.81
CA ALA A 12 -4.43 -1.14 -1.74
C ALA A 12 -4.77 0.35 -1.54
N SER A 13 -6.05 0.67 -1.32
CA SER A 13 -6.50 2.05 -1.09
C SER A 13 -5.96 2.61 0.23
N ILE A 14 -5.97 1.79 1.30
CA ILE A 14 -5.39 2.17 2.60
C ILE A 14 -3.91 2.49 2.44
N VAL A 15 -3.12 1.60 1.82
CA VAL A 15 -1.67 1.80 1.66
C VAL A 15 -1.35 3.01 0.78
N LEU A 16 -2.19 3.29 -0.22
CA LEU A 16 -1.97 4.38 -1.14
C LEU A 16 -2.42 5.75 -0.61
N LEU A 17 -3.50 5.82 0.18
CA LEU A 17 -4.15 7.10 0.50
C LEU A 17 -4.02 7.52 1.96
N LEU A 18 -3.83 6.57 2.88
CA LEU A 18 -3.83 6.86 4.31
C LEU A 18 -2.40 6.89 4.86
N PRO A 19 -1.98 7.97 5.53
CA PRO A 19 -0.71 7.99 6.25
C PRO A 19 -0.79 7.13 7.54
N PHE A 20 -1.97 7.01 8.13
CA PHE A 20 -2.23 6.20 9.32
C PHE A 20 -3.61 5.52 9.27
N LEU A 21 -3.69 4.34 9.88
CA LEU A 21 -4.95 3.67 10.18
C LEU A 21 -5.40 4.01 11.61
N PRO A 22 -6.59 4.59 11.82
CA PRO A 22 -7.16 4.77 13.15
C PRO A 22 -7.68 3.42 13.66
N ILE A 23 -7.09 2.88 14.74
CA ILE A 23 -7.45 1.55 15.29
C ILE A 23 -8.46 1.65 16.46
N GLY A 24 -8.64 2.81 17.08
CA GLY A 24 -9.60 2.92 18.18
C GLY A 24 -9.98 4.34 18.58
N ILE A 25 -11.12 4.44 19.26
CA ILE A 25 -11.63 5.64 19.92
C ILE A 25 -11.57 5.37 21.43
N TYR A 26 -10.79 6.15 22.18
CA TYR A 26 -10.93 6.18 23.65
C TYR A 26 -12.03 7.17 24.03
N PHE A 27 -12.99 6.71 24.84
CA PHE A 27 -13.86 7.60 25.60
C PHE A 27 -13.07 8.15 26.80
N GLY A 28 -13.33 9.40 27.17
CA GLY A 28 -12.56 10.14 28.18
C GLY A 28 -12.34 9.40 29.49
N SER A 29 -11.27 9.77 30.22
CA SER A 29 -10.93 9.16 31.51
C SER A 29 -12.04 9.35 32.55
N ALA A 30 -12.02 8.54 33.62
CA ALA A 30 -12.99 8.59 34.73
C ALA A 30 -13.13 9.98 35.39
N SER A 31 -12.13 10.86 35.24
CA SER A 31 -12.12 12.21 35.81
C SER A 31 -12.57 13.31 34.84
N ASN A 32 -12.70 13.03 33.53
CA ASN A 32 -13.16 14.04 32.59
C ASN A 32 -13.79 13.45 31.30
N PRO A 33 -15.06 12.99 31.36
CA PRO A 33 -15.74 12.39 30.21
C PRO A 33 -16.15 13.39 29.12
N TRP A 34 -16.06 14.71 29.37
CA TRP A 34 -16.54 15.77 28.47
C TRP A 34 -15.43 16.55 27.73
N LEU A 35 -14.16 16.40 28.13
CA LEU A 35 -13.02 17.00 27.42
C LEU A 35 -12.51 16.04 26.33
N GLY A 36 -13.20 16.05 25.19
CA GLY A 36 -12.67 15.83 23.83
C GLY A 36 -11.82 14.58 23.55
N PHE A 37 -12.21 13.84 22.51
CA PHE A 37 -11.45 12.77 21.85
C PHE A 37 -9.95 13.10 21.69
N ASN A 38 -9.09 12.70 22.64
CA ASN A 38 -7.71 13.20 22.64
C ASN A 38 -6.60 12.18 22.37
N PHE A 39 -6.86 10.87 22.26
CA PHE A 39 -5.81 9.94 21.81
C PHE A 39 -6.40 8.78 21.00
N TYR A 40 -6.08 8.75 19.71
CA TYR A 40 -6.30 7.60 18.83
C TYR A 40 -5.03 6.77 18.81
N VAL A 41 -5.12 5.45 18.98
CA VAL A 41 -4.02 4.58 18.58
C VAL A 41 -3.97 4.60 17.05
N GLN A 42 -2.95 5.28 16.52
CA GLN A 42 -2.70 5.39 15.09
C GLN A 42 -1.65 4.37 14.70
N PHE A 43 -1.94 3.60 13.65
CA PHE A 43 -0.99 2.67 13.08
C PHE A 43 -0.40 3.28 11.81
N PRO A 44 0.91 3.58 11.77
CA PRO A 44 1.50 4.23 10.61
C PRO A 44 1.47 3.26 9.43
N VAL A 45 1.14 3.76 8.25
CA VAL A 45 1.05 2.96 7.01
C VAL A 45 2.31 3.18 6.15
N SER A 46 3.36 3.74 6.74
CA SER A 46 4.62 3.93 6.04
C SER A 46 5.21 2.59 5.61
N ILE A 47 5.74 2.51 4.39
CA ILE A 47 6.33 1.29 3.83
C ILE A 47 7.78 1.11 4.28
N VAL A 48 8.48 2.22 4.50
CA VAL A 48 9.88 2.25 4.98
C VAL A 48 10.03 3.44 5.92
N ARG A 49 10.78 3.26 7.00
CA ARG A 49 11.16 4.32 7.92
C ARG A 49 12.67 4.36 8.11
N TYR A 50 13.26 5.53 7.84
CA TYR A 50 14.68 5.77 8.01
C TYR A 50 14.92 7.11 8.72
N GLY A 51 15.44 7.06 9.94
CA GLY A 51 15.57 8.26 10.79
C GLY A 51 14.20 8.94 11.00
N ASN A 52 14.11 10.22 10.63
CA ASN A 52 12.87 11.01 10.70
C ASN A 52 12.07 11.00 9.37
N MET A 53 12.46 10.18 8.41
CA MET A 53 11.79 10.05 7.12
C MET A 53 10.86 8.84 7.15
N GLU A 54 9.59 9.09 6.87
CA GLU A 54 8.58 8.07 6.59
C GLU A 54 8.30 8.04 5.09
N VAL A 55 8.30 6.84 4.52
CA VAL A 55 8.12 6.62 3.08
C VAL A 55 6.77 5.98 2.83
N PHE A 56 6.04 6.46 1.84
CA PHE A 56 4.72 5.98 1.43
C PHE A 56 4.70 5.70 -0.07
N LEU A 57 3.64 5.02 -0.56
CA LEU A 57 3.49 4.80 -2.02
C LEU A 57 3.38 6.11 -2.81
N TRP A 58 2.87 7.18 -2.19
CA TRP A 58 2.63 8.46 -2.85
C TRP A 58 3.79 9.48 -2.69
N GLY A 59 4.66 9.30 -1.68
CA GLY A 59 5.74 10.24 -1.39
C GLY A 59 6.46 9.95 -0.08
N THR A 60 7.14 10.96 0.46
CA THR A 60 7.82 10.90 1.76
C THR A 60 7.31 12.00 2.69
N LEU A 61 7.43 11.76 3.99
CA LEU A 61 7.18 12.73 5.05
C LEU A 61 8.45 12.86 5.89
N THR A 62 9.03 14.06 5.96
CA THR A 62 10.26 14.34 6.73
C THR A 62 10.03 15.58 7.57
N ASN A 63 10.17 15.49 8.89
CA ASN A 63 9.99 16.62 9.81
C ASN A 63 8.73 17.46 9.49
N SER A 64 7.59 16.79 9.27
CA SER A 64 6.30 17.40 8.90
C SER A 64 6.19 18.02 7.51
N SER A 65 7.23 17.91 6.67
CA SER A 65 7.18 18.31 5.26
C SER A 65 6.83 17.12 4.37
N ILE A 66 5.88 17.32 3.46
CA ILE A 66 5.39 16.32 2.50
C ILE A 66 6.12 16.52 1.17
N ASN A 67 6.81 15.50 0.69
CA ASN A 67 7.47 15.51 -0.62
C ASN A 67 6.90 14.39 -1.50
N PHE A 68 6.15 14.76 -2.53
CA PHE A 68 5.60 13.81 -3.48
C PHE A 68 6.67 13.27 -4.43
N TRP A 69 6.57 11.99 -4.79
CA TRP A 69 7.51 11.36 -5.71
C TRP A 69 7.60 12.06 -7.07
N VAL A 70 6.49 12.63 -7.56
CA VAL A 70 6.46 13.32 -8.85
C VAL A 70 7.46 14.48 -8.92
N LEU A 71 7.78 15.09 -7.78
CA LEU A 71 8.72 16.20 -7.67
C LEU A 71 10.14 15.74 -7.32
N SER A 72 10.28 14.63 -6.58
CA SER A 72 11.57 14.17 -6.06
C SER A 72 12.23 13.09 -6.92
N ASN A 73 11.47 12.10 -7.38
CA ASN A 73 11.98 10.97 -8.15
C ASN A 73 10.90 10.38 -9.06
N ILE A 74 10.97 10.70 -10.35
CA ILE A 74 9.96 10.31 -11.34
C ILE A 74 9.85 8.79 -11.52
N ILE A 75 10.97 8.06 -11.37
CA ILE A 75 11.00 6.61 -11.50
C ILE A 75 10.19 5.97 -10.36
N THR A 76 10.43 6.43 -9.13
CA THR A 76 9.71 6.00 -7.93
C THR A 76 8.24 6.39 -8.01
N PHE A 77 7.91 7.56 -8.56
CA PHE A 77 6.53 7.97 -8.79
C PHE A 77 5.79 7.00 -9.72
N ILE A 78 6.40 6.62 -10.85
CA ILE A 78 5.79 5.68 -11.79
C ILE A 78 5.61 4.31 -11.12
N PHE A 79 6.66 3.82 -10.45
CA PHE A 79 6.68 2.46 -9.94
C PHE A 79 5.91 2.25 -8.64
N LEU A 80 5.79 3.27 -7.80
CA LEU A 80 4.99 3.18 -6.57
C LEU A 80 3.61 3.80 -6.76
N THR A 81 3.52 5.08 -7.12
CA THR A 81 2.26 5.82 -7.14
C THR A 81 1.34 5.36 -8.27
N ILE A 82 1.83 5.36 -9.52
CA ILE A 82 0.97 5.00 -10.67
C ILE A 82 0.54 3.54 -10.59
N ILE A 83 1.47 2.63 -10.31
CA ILE A 83 1.15 1.20 -10.15
C ILE A 83 0.21 0.98 -8.96
N GLY A 84 0.40 1.68 -7.85
CA GLY A 84 -0.52 1.66 -6.71
C GLY A 84 -1.93 2.09 -7.08
N ILE A 85 -2.09 3.21 -7.80
CA ILE A 85 -3.39 3.69 -8.30
C ILE A 85 -4.05 2.64 -9.21
N LEU A 86 -3.30 2.09 -10.17
CA LEU A 86 -3.82 1.07 -11.08
C LEU A 86 -4.23 -0.20 -10.33
N SER A 87 -3.48 -0.59 -9.30
CA SER A 87 -3.83 -1.73 -8.43
C SER A 87 -5.18 -1.49 -7.74
N VAL A 88 -5.42 -0.30 -7.19
CA VAL A 88 -6.72 0.07 -6.59
C VAL A 88 -7.85 -0.03 -7.63
N ILE A 89 -7.70 0.64 -8.77
CA ILE A 89 -8.73 0.71 -9.82
C ILE A 89 -9.07 -0.69 -10.33
N PHE A 90 -8.06 -1.48 -10.73
CA PHE A 90 -8.28 -2.79 -11.30
C PHE A 90 -8.73 -3.83 -10.27
N SER A 91 -8.41 -3.64 -8.99
CA SER A 91 -8.94 -4.48 -7.92
C SER A 91 -10.45 -4.30 -7.76
N PHE A 92 -10.94 -3.05 -7.74
CA PHE A 92 -12.37 -2.80 -7.71
C PHE A 92 -13.07 -3.21 -9.01
N VAL A 93 -12.56 -2.82 -10.18
CA VAL A 93 -13.20 -3.21 -11.46
C VAL A 93 -13.24 -4.72 -11.62
N GLY A 94 -12.12 -5.39 -11.33
CA GLY A 94 -12.02 -6.84 -11.46
C GLY A 94 -12.79 -7.60 -10.39
N CYS A 95 -13.13 -7.03 -9.23
CA CYS A 95 -13.96 -7.75 -8.26
C CYS A 95 -15.45 -7.84 -8.66
N PHE A 96 -15.93 -6.86 -9.44
CA PHE A 96 -17.31 -6.81 -9.93
C PHE A 96 -17.53 -7.54 -11.26
N LYS A 97 -16.52 -7.60 -12.13
CA LYS A 97 -16.62 -8.31 -13.42
C LYS A 97 -16.33 -9.80 -13.26
N GLU A 98 -17.34 -10.65 -13.42
CA GLU A 98 -17.23 -12.12 -13.29
C GLU A 98 -17.00 -12.82 -14.64
N ASP A 99 -16.07 -12.30 -15.43
CA ASP A 99 -15.72 -12.79 -16.76
C ASP A 99 -14.20 -12.97 -16.91
N LYS A 100 -13.75 -13.37 -18.11
CA LYS A 100 -12.31 -13.54 -18.39
C LYS A 100 -11.52 -12.23 -18.24
N LEU A 101 -12.17 -11.08 -18.44
CA LEU A 101 -11.53 -9.77 -18.35
C LEU A 101 -11.35 -9.35 -16.88
N GLY A 102 -12.34 -9.60 -16.02
CA GLY A 102 -12.22 -9.46 -14.57
C GLY A 102 -11.08 -10.30 -14.00
N LYS A 103 -10.96 -11.57 -14.44
CA LYS A 103 -9.83 -12.42 -14.04
C LYS A 103 -8.47 -11.86 -14.45
N ARG A 104 -8.37 -11.25 -15.64
CA ARG A 104 -7.14 -10.58 -16.10
C ARG A 104 -6.80 -9.36 -15.25
N PHE A 105 -7.79 -8.59 -14.81
CA PHE A 105 -7.57 -7.49 -13.87
C PHE A 105 -7.09 -8.01 -12.51
N MET A 106 -7.63 -9.11 -11.99
CA MET A 106 -7.12 -9.71 -10.75
C MET A 106 -5.68 -10.20 -10.90
N ASN A 107 -5.32 -10.75 -12.06
CA ASN A 107 -3.93 -11.12 -12.35
C ASN A 107 -3.01 -9.90 -12.38
N PHE A 108 -3.45 -8.79 -12.97
CA PHE A 108 -2.68 -7.55 -12.95
C PHE A 108 -2.44 -7.08 -11.51
N VAL A 109 -3.48 -7.06 -10.66
CA VAL A 109 -3.38 -6.64 -9.25
C VAL A 109 -2.36 -7.49 -8.49
N LEU A 110 -2.38 -8.81 -8.71
CA LEU A 110 -1.38 -9.73 -8.16
C LEU A 110 0.04 -9.33 -8.59
N LEU A 111 0.26 -9.16 -9.89
CA LEU A 111 1.58 -8.80 -10.42
C LEU A 111 2.03 -7.41 -9.97
N ALA A 112 1.10 -6.46 -9.85
CA ALA A 112 1.36 -5.11 -9.35
C ALA A 112 1.83 -5.15 -7.89
N ASN A 113 1.14 -5.89 -7.01
CA ASN A 113 1.55 -6.03 -5.61
C ASN A 113 2.93 -6.72 -5.49
N LEU A 114 3.18 -7.76 -6.30
CA LEU A 114 4.49 -8.40 -6.34
C LEU A 114 5.58 -7.43 -6.80
N PHE A 115 5.30 -6.66 -7.85
CA PHE A 115 6.22 -5.66 -8.37
C PHE A 115 6.54 -4.58 -7.33
N LEU A 116 5.52 -4.07 -6.61
CA LEU A 116 5.71 -3.10 -5.54
C LEU A 116 6.65 -3.64 -4.45
N ILE A 117 6.45 -4.89 -4.02
CA ILE A 117 7.33 -5.53 -3.02
C ILE A 117 8.76 -5.61 -3.55
N LEU A 118 8.96 -6.09 -4.78
CA LEU A 118 10.30 -6.20 -5.38
C LEU A 118 10.96 -4.83 -5.55
N TYR A 119 10.20 -3.81 -5.94
CA TYR A 119 10.73 -2.46 -6.07
C TYR A 119 11.11 -1.85 -4.72
N ILE A 120 10.33 -2.10 -3.66
CA ILE A 120 10.69 -1.64 -2.31
C ILE A 120 11.97 -2.34 -1.83
N LEU A 121 12.13 -3.65 -2.06
CA LEU A 121 13.31 -4.37 -1.59
C LEU A 121 14.57 -4.07 -2.43
N ILE A 122 14.42 -4.01 -3.74
CA ILE A 122 15.56 -3.89 -4.68
C ILE A 122 15.73 -2.45 -5.15
N GLY A 123 14.65 -1.82 -5.61
CA GLY A 123 14.66 -0.46 -6.14
C GLY A 123 15.11 0.56 -5.09
N PHE A 124 14.57 0.53 -3.87
CA PHE A 124 15.04 1.44 -2.82
C PHE A 124 16.48 1.22 -2.41
N THR A 125 16.99 -0.01 -2.51
CA THR A 125 18.42 -0.26 -2.31
C THR A 125 19.24 0.43 -3.41
N ILE A 126 18.86 0.25 -4.67
CA ILE A 126 19.55 0.84 -5.84
C ILE A 126 19.50 2.39 -5.80
N TYR A 127 18.35 2.96 -5.51
CA TYR A 127 18.12 4.41 -5.48
C TYR A 127 18.30 5.03 -4.08
N SER A 128 18.88 4.28 -3.14
CA SER A 128 18.97 4.68 -1.73
C SER A 128 19.65 6.03 -1.52
N ARG A 129 20.72 6.31 -2.27
CA ARG A 129 21.45 7.59 -2.16
C ARG A 129 20.59 8.79 -2.57
N GLU A 130 19.71 8.61 -3.56
CA GLU A 130 18.83 9.66 -4.04
C GLU A 130 17.62 9.85 -3.11
N ILE A 131 17.05 8.75 -2.62
CA ILE A 131 15.84 8.76 -1.80
C ILE A 131 16.15 9.13 -0.34
N PHE A 132 17.19 8.54 0.25
CA PHE A 132 17.51 8.64 1.67
C PHE A 132 18.78 9.47 1.95
N GLY A 133 19.54 9.86 0.92
CA GLY A 133 20.80 10.57 1.08
C GLY A 133 21.98 9.69 1.51
N THR A 134 21.80 8.37 1.56
CA THR A 134 22.77 7.38 2.02
C THR A 134 22.71 6.12 1.16
N THR A 135 23.83 5.43 0.98
CA THR A 135 23.89 4.19 0.21
C THR A 135 23.59 3.00 1.11
N PHE A 136 22.54 2.26 0.77
CA PHE A 136 22.18 1.01 1.43
C PHE A 136 22.82 -0.19 0.71
N GLY A 137 23.28 -1.17 1.49
CA GLY A 137 23.47 -2.53 1.02
C GLY A 137 22.13 -3.27 0.92
N LEU A 138 22.12 -4.42 0.23
CA LEU A 138 20.90 -5.22 0.00
C LEU A 138 20.20 -5.67 1.28
N VAL A 139 20.94 -5.88 2.37
CA VAL A 139 20.37 -6.33 3.65
C VAL A 139 19.83 -5.15 4.47
N ASP A 140 20.34 -3.94 4.25
CA ASP A 140 20.05 -2.79 5.11
C ASP A 140 18.57 -2.39 5.03
N ILE A 141 17.98 -2.49 3.83
CA ILE A 141 16.57 -2.15 3.61
C ILE A 141 15.61 -2.94 4.51
N TYR A 142 15.97 -4.19 4.85
CA TYR A 142 15.14 -5.07 5.67
C TYR A 142 15.00 -4.57 7.11
N TYR A 143 15.98 -3.82 7.63
CA TYR A 143 15.91 -3.20 8.95
C TYR A 143 15.03 -1.94 8.99
N HIS A 144 14.62 -1.46 7.83
CA HIS A 144 13.87 -0.21 7.68
C HIS A 144 12.43 -0.43 7.18
N LEU A 145 12.02 -1.67 6.89
CA LEU A 145 10.65 -1.99 6.50
C LEU A 145 9.69 -1.66 7.65
N ASP A 146 8.63 -0.92 7.34
CA ASP A 146 7.60 -0.51 8.30
C ASP A 146 6.25 -1.17 7.95
N TYR A 147 5.24 -0.97 8.79
CA TYR A 147 3.96 -1.67 8.73
C TYR A 147 3.26 -1.66 7.36
N GLY A 148 3.37 -0.57 6.61
CA GLY A 148 2.81 -0.46 5.26
C GLY A 148 3.35 -1.54 4.31
N PHE A 149 4.63 -1.91 4.43
CA PHE A 149 5.21 -2.99 3.62
C PHE A 149 4.53 -4.33 3.91
N TYR A 150 4.31 -4.66 5.18
CA TYR A 150 3.64 -5.90 5.57
C TYR A 150 2.17 -5.92 5.14
N ILE A 151 1.50 -4.76 5.09
CA ILE A 151 0.15 -4.66 4.51
C ILE A 151 0.18 -4.99 3.01
N ILE A 152 1.19 -4.54 2.26
CA ILE A 152 1.35 -4.90 0.84
C ILE A 152 1.58 -6.41 0.70
N VAL A 153 2.40 -7.03 1.56
CA VAL A 153 2.61 -8.49 1.57
C VAL A 153 1.29 -9.24 1.83
N LEU A 154 0.51 -8.80 2.81
CA LEU A 154 -0.80 -9.38 3.08
C LEU A 154 -1.77 -9.17 1.91
N ASN A 155 -1.71 -8.01 1.26
CA ASN A 155 -2.50 -7.73 0.06
C ASN A 155 -2.10 -8.64 -1.12
N LEU A 156 -0.81 -8.97 -1.27
CA LEU A 156 -0.35 -9.95 -2.25
C LEU A 156 -1.01 -11.31 -2.02
N ILE A 157 -1.00 -11.82 -0.78
CA ILE A 157 -1.63 -13.11 -0.42
C ILE A 157 -3.12 -13.11 -0.78
N ILE A 158 -3.83 -12.02 -0.45
CA ILE A 158 -5.26 -11.88 -0.76
C ILE A 158 -5.48 -11.79 -2.28
N SER A 159 -4.61 -11.11 -3.02
CA SER A 159 -4.71 -11.01 -4.48
C SER A 159 -4.46 -12.35 -5.18
N ILE A 160 -3.61 -13.22 -4.61
CA ILE A 160 -3.43 -14.61 -5.07
C ILE A 160 -4.74 -15.38 -4.91
N ALA A 161 -5.36 -15.33 -3.72
CA ALA A 161 -6.65 -15.95 -3.48
C ALA A 161 -7.72 -15.40 -4.43
N ALA A 162 -7.78 -14.07 -4.61
CA ALA A 162 -8.70 -13.42 -5.53
C ALA A 162 -8.54 -13.92 -6.96
N PHE A 163 -7.31 -14.06 -7.46
CA PHE A 163 -7.07 -14.56 -8.82
C PHE A 163 -7.50 -16.02 -8.99
N ILE A 164 -7.14 -16.89 -8.03
CA ILE A 164 -7.43 -18.33 -8.09
C ILE A 164 -8.94 -18.57 -8.04
N THR A 165 -9.64 -17.93 -7.10
CA THR A 165 -11.07 -18.14 -6.87
C THR A 165 -11.96 -17.22 -7.71
N HIS A 166 -11.40 -16.54 -8.72
CA HIS A 166 -12.18 -15.59 -9.52
C HIS A 166 -13.26 -16.33 -10.33
N PRO A 167 -14.56 -16.00 -10.14
CA PRO A 167 -15.64 -16.65 -10.86
C PRO A 167 -15.61 -16.24 -12.34
N ILE A 168 -15.64 -17.21 -13.24
CA ILE A 168 -15.83 -16.97 -14.67
C ILE A 168 -17.20 -17.54 -15.02
N LYS A 169 -18.18 -16.66 -15.22
CA LYS A 169 -19.46 -17.07 -15.80
C LYS A 169 -19.29 -17.15 -17.31
N GLU A 170 -19.63 -18.29 -17.89
CA GLU A 170 -19.75 -18.39 -19.34
C GLU A 170 -21.00 -17.60 -19.75
N VAL A 171 -20.80 -16.56 -20.56
CA VAL A 171 -21.92 -15.86 -21.20
C VAL A 171 -22.40 -16.81 -22.31
N THR A 172 -23.46 -17.56 -22.04
CA THR A 172 -24.22 -18.22 -23.09
C THR A 172 -24.90 -17.13 -23.90
N PHE A 173 -24.41 -16.91 -25.13
CA PHE A 173 -25.05 -16.05 -26.12
C PHE A 173 -26.27 -16.73 -26.72
#